data_AF-A0A2D5YRU2-F1
#
_entry.id   AF-A0A2D5YRU2-F1
#
_cell.length_a   1.000
_cell.length_b   1.000
_cell.length_c   1.000
_cell.angle_alpha   90.00
_cell.angle_beta   90.00
_cell.angle_gamma   90.00
#
_symmetry.space_group_name_H-M   'P 1'
#
loop_
_entity.id
_entity.type
_entity.pdbx_description
1 polymer ?
#
loop_
_entity_poly.entity_id
_entity_poly.type
_entity_poly.pdbx_seq_one_letter_code
_entity_poly.pdbx_strand_id
1 'polypeptide(L)' 'MNDYNFPKEYYLELTNNDNLLIRVVINKSRIDFSHEVDIVFKESKKIYHHVGREYGHEDERESLDQAVIKATKFLAGLIH' A
#
# COMPACT_ATOMS: atom_id res chain seq x y z
N MET A 1 5.77 -23.81 0.49
CA MET A 1 4.32 -23.59 0.38
C MET A 1 4.12 -22.37 -0.51
N ASN A 2 3.47 -22.53 -1.66
CA ASN A 2 2.98 -21.37 -2.42
C ASN A 2 1.79 -20.82 -1.66
N ASP A 3 1.98 -19.72 -0.93
CA ASP A 3 0.87 -18.97 -0.35
C ASP A 3 0.16 -18.22 -1.49
N TYR A 4 -0.80 -18.90 -2.14
CA TYR A 4 -1.61 -18.33 -3.24
C TYR A 4 -2.41 -17.07 -2.84
N ASN A 5 -2.40 -16.71 -1.55
CA ASN A 5 -3.05 -15.53 -1.03
C ASN A 5 -2.23 -14.25 -1.23
N PHE A 6 -0.95 -14.32 -1.63
CA PHE A 6 -0.09 -13.14 -1.79
C PHE A 6 0.53 -13.06 -3.19
N PRO A 7 0.78 -11.84 -3.71
CA PRO A 7 0.51 -10.54 -3.08
C PRO A 7 -1.00 -10.22 -2.99
N LYS A 8 -1.39 -9.47 -1.95
CA LYS A 8 -2.73 -8.90 -1.83
C LYS A 8 -2.70 -7.43 -2.21
N GLU A 9 -3.64 -7.01 -3.02
CA GLU A 9 -3.72 -5.64 -3.50
C GLU A 9 -5.03 -4.99 -3.03
N TYR A 10 -4.91 -3.83 -2.43
CA TYR A 10 -6.01 -3.02 -1.94
C TYR A 10 -5.99 -1.66 -2.62
N TYR A 11 -7.19 -1.14 -2.89
CA TYR A 11 -7.37 0.19 -3.44
C TYR A 11 -8.26 1.01 -2.50
N LEU A 12 -7.79 2.20 -2.12
CA LEU A 12 -8.53 3.14 -1.30
C LEU A 12 -8.84 4.39 -2.14
N GLU A 13 -10.09 4.85 -2.07
CA GLU A 13 -10.52 6.06 -2.76
C GLU A 13 -10.04 7.31 -2.02
N LEU A 14 -9.56 8.31 -2.76
CA LEU A 14 -9.23 9.62 -2.23
C LEU A 14 -10.47 10.51 -2.31
N THR A 15 -10.97 10.98 -1.17
CA THR A 15 -12.19 11.82 -1.12
C THR A 15 -12.03 13.19 -1.76
N ASN A 16 -10.79 13.63 -2.01
CA ASN A 16 -10.46 14.92 -2.63
C ASN A 16 -10.01 14.79 -4.09
N ASN A 17 -9.95 13.58 -4.67
CA ASN A 17 -9.52 13.37 -6.05
C ASN A 17 -10.09 12.07 -6.65
N ASP A 18 -11.09 12.21 -7.51
CA ASP A 18 -11.79 11.08 -8.14
C ASP A 18 -10.93 10.32 -9.18
N ASN A 19 -9.83 10.91 -9.66
CA ASN A 19 -8.96 10.34 -10.69
C ASN A 19 -7.83 9.49 -10.10
N LEU A 20 -7.60 9.55 -8.79
CA LEU A 20 -6.49 8.89 -8.11
C LEU A 20 -7.00 7.90 -7.07
N LEU A 21 -6.23 6.84 -6.86
CA LEU A 21 -6.43 5.86 -5.80
C LEU A 21 -5.13 5.66 -5.04
N ILE A 22 -5.22 5.37 -3.74
CA ILE A 22 -4.11 4.74 -3.03
C ILE A 22 -4.14 3.25 -3.37
N ARG A 23 -3.00 2.71 -3.75
CA ARG A 23 -2.75 1.28 -3.95
C ARG A 23 -1.87 0.80 -2.79
N VAL A 24 -2.32 -0.25 -2.10
CA VAL A 24 -1.53 -0.94 -1.09
C VAL A 24 -1.31 -2.37 -1.55
N VAL A 25 -0.04 -2.79 -1.63
CA VAL A 25 0.32 -4.18 -1.95
C VAL A 25 0.96 -4.82 -0.73
N ILE A 26 0.31 -5.83 -0.17
CA ILE A 26 0.88 -6.66 0.90
C ILE A 26 1.56 -7.85 0.27
N ASN A 27 2.83 -8.04 0.59
CA ASN A 27 3.63 -9.19 0.20
C ASN A 27 3.94 -10.04 1.45
N LYS A 28 3.97 -11.35 1.27
CA LYS A 28 4.41 -12.30 2.30
C LYS A 28 5.75 -12.90 1.89
N SER A 29 6.73 -12.80 2.77
CA SER A 29 8.00 -13.51 2.64
C SER A 29 7.96 -14.80 3.47
N ARG A 30 9.10 -15.50 3.56
CA ARG A 30 9.21 -16.69 4.42
C ARG A 30 9.11 -16.35 5.91
N ILE A 31 9.52 -15.14 6.31
CA ILE A 31 9.74 -14.77 7.71
C ILE A 31 8.93 -13.56 8.15
N ASP A 32 8.44 -12.75 7.20
CA ASP A 32 7.77 -11.47 7.50
C ASP A 32 6.72 -11.11 6.44
N PHE A 33 6.03 -10.01 6.71
CA PHE A 33 5.20 -9.29 5.76
C PHE A 33 5.84 -7.95 5.40
N SER A 34 5.55 -7.50 4.19
CA SER A 34 5.92 -6.18 3.70
C SER A 34 4.75 -5.53 3.01
N HIS A 35 4.76 -4.20 2.94
CA HIS A 35 3.76 -3.45 2.20
C HIS A 35 4.42 -2.42 1.29
N GLU A 36 3.80 -2.19 0.14
CA GLU A 36 4.11 -1.11 -0.77
C GLU A 36 2.90 -0.20 -0.90
N VAL A 37 3.13 1.11 -0.83
CA VAL A 37 2.10 2.13 -1.01
C VAL A 37 2.43 2.97 -2.24
N ASP A 38 1.47 3.07 -3.15
CA ASP A 38 1.52 3.94 -4.32
C ASP A 38 0.24 4.78 -4.41
N ILE A 39 0.33 5.90 -5.13
CA ILE A 39 -0.83 6.59 -5.68
C ILE A 39 -0.88 6.24 -7.16
N VAL A 40 -2.03 5.79 -7.64
CA VAL A 40 -2.23 5.34 -9.02
C VAL A 40 -3.38 6.08 -9.68
N PHE A 41 -3.35 6.16 -11.00
CA PHE A 41 -4.51 6.61 -11.77
C PHE A 41 -5.65 5.59 -11.69
N LYS A 42 -6.87 6.04 -11.36
CA LYS A 42 -8.05 5.17 -11.19
C LYS A 42 -8.33 4.31 -12.43
N GLU A 43 -8.23 4.90 -13.62
CA GLU A 43 -8.53 4.26 -14.90
C GLU A 43 -7.46 3.26 -15.34
N SER A 44 -6.19 3.66 -15.32
CA SER A 44 -5.09 2.87 -15.91
C SER A 44 -4.32 2.03 -14.91
N LYS A 45 -4.51 2.28 -13.61
CA LYS A 45 -3.70 1.74 -12.50
C LYS A 45 -2.19 2.01 -12.63
N LYS A 46 -1.79 2.89 -13.56
CA LYS A 46 -0.40 3.34 -13.66
C LYS A 46 -0.03 4.12 -12.40
N ILE A 47 1.17 3.87 -11.90
CA ILE A 47 1.75 4.59 -10.76
C ILE A 47 1.88 6.06 -11.14
N TYR A 48 1.16 6.90 -10.41
CA TYR A 48 1.28 8.35 -10.43
C TYR A 48 2.40 8.80 -9.49
N HIS A 49 2.47 8.19 -8.31
CA HIS A 49 3.49 8.49 -7.31
C HIS A 49 3.77 7.25 -6.44
N HIS A 50 5.05 6.98 -6.15
CA HIS A 50 5.43 5.93 -5.21
C HIS A 50 5.61 6.54 -3.82
N VAL A 51 4.84 6.09 -2.82
CA VAL A 51 4.91 6.62 -1.45
C VAL A 51 5.98 5.90 -0.64
N GLY A 52 6.19 4.61 -0.88
CA GLY A 52 7.28 3.85 -0.28
C GLY A 52 6.90 2.42 0.07
N ARG A 53 7.88 1.70 0.61
CA ARG A 53 7.76 0.31 1.02
C ARG A 53 8.34 0.09 2.42
N GLU A 54 7.73 -0.79 3.20
CA GLU A 54 8.24 -1.22 4.51
C GLU A 54 8.20 -2.75 4.62
N TYR A 55 9.04 -3.29 5.49
CA TYR A 55 9.31 -4.71 5.65
C TYR A 55 9.34 -5.08 7.14
N GLY A 56 9.34 -6.37 7.45
CA GLY A 56 9.55 -6.85 8.82
C GLY A 56 8.30 -6.81 9.70
N HIS A 57 7.10 -6.80 9.12
CA HIS A 57 5.85 -6.88 9.88
C HIS A 57 5.54 -8.34 10.26
N GLU A 58 4.99 -8.54 11.46
CA GLU A 58 4.71 -9.87 12.01
C GLU A 58 3.56 -10.56 11.28
N ASP A 59 2.54 -9.79 10.89
CA ASP A 59 1.37 -10.30 10.19
C ASP A 59 0.81 -9.35 9.11
N GLU A 60 -0.15 -9.88 8.33
CA GLU A 60 -0.82 -9.17 7.24
C GLU A 60 -1.56 -7.91 7.73
N ARG A 61 -2.22 -7.99 8.89
CA ARG A 61 -3.04 -6.91 9.42
C ARG A 61 -2.16 -5.77 9.90
N GLU A 62 -1.09 -6.07 10.61
CA GLU A 62 -0.08 -5.09 11.00
C GLU A 62 0.49 -4.39 9.76
N SER A 63 0.86 -5.15 8.73
CA SER A 63 1.38 -4.61 7.47
C SER A 63 0.37 -3.67 6.79
N LEU A 64 -0.92 -4.01 6.81
CA LEU A 64 -1.99 -3.17 6.26
C LEU A 64 -2.21 -1.90 7.09
N ASP A 65 -2.24 -2.01 8.41
CA ASP A 65 -2.40 -0.86 9.32
C ASP A 65 -1.24 0.13 9.14
N GLN A 66 0.00 -0.36 9.02
CA GLN A 66 1.17 0.49 8.74
C GLN A 66 1.11 1.13 7.35
N ALA A 67 0.65 0.40 6.33
CA ALA A 67 0.45 0.96 4.99
C ALA A 67 -0.55 2.13 4.99
N VAL A 68 -1.66 2.00 5.73
CA VAL A 68 -2.67 3.07 5.89
C VAL A 68 -2.09 4.27 6.64
N ILE A 69 -1.35 4.05 7.72
CA ILE A 69 -0.65 5.11 8.45
C ILE A 69 0.33 5.84 7.53
N LYS A 70 1.12 5.12 6.73
CA LYS A 70 2.08 5.68 5.77
C LYS A 70 1.39 6.54 4.71
N ALA A 71 0.33 6.02 4.09
CA ALA A 71 -0.47 6.77 3.13
C ALA A 71 -1.05 8.05 3.74
N THR A 72 -1.57 7.97 4.97
CA THR A 72 -2.13 9.13 5.69
C THR A 72 -1.08 10.19 5.99
N LYS A 73 0.11 9.77 6.45
CA LYS A 73 1.24 10.69 6.71
C LYS A 73 1.70 11.38 5.42
N PHE A 74 1.77 10.65 4.31
CA PHE A 74 2.15 11.20 3.02
C PHE A 74 1.15 12.25 2.54
N LEU A 75 -0.15 11.92 2.58
CA LEU A 75 -1.22 12.86 2.19
C LEU A 75 -1.26 14.11 3.08
N ALA A 76 -0.90 13.97 4.36
CA ALA A 76 -0.79 15.09 5.29
C ALA A 76 0.52 15.91 5.12
N GLY A 77 1.42 15.51 4.20
CA GLY A 77 2.70 16.18 3.98
C GLY A 77 3.72 15.98 5.11
N LEU A 78 3.55 14.94 5.93
CA LEU A 78 4.44 14.62 7.06
C LEU A 78 5.66 13.78 6.66
N ILE A 79 5.59 13.15 5.49
CA ILE A 79 6.67 12.37 4.87
C ILE A 79 6.75 12.68 3.37
N HIS A 80 7.91 12.45 2.76
CA HIS A 80 8.19 12.73 1.34
C HIS A 80 8.73 11.49 0.64
#